data_AF-A0A1P8K6X8-F1
#
_entry.id   AF-A0A1P8K6X8-F1
#
_cell.length_a   1.000
_cell.length_b   1.000
_cell.length_c   1.000
_cell.angle_alpha   90.00
_cell.angle_beta   90.00
_cell.angle_gamma   90.00
#
_symmetry.space_group_name_H-M   'P 1'
#
loop_
_entity.id
_entity.type
_entity.pdbx_description
1 polymer ?
#
loop_
_entity_poly.entity_id
_entity_poly.type
_entity_poly.pdbx_seq_one_letter_code
_entity_poly.pdbx_strand_id
1 'polypeptide(L)'
;MAAQISGELRDIKERALKSMLSYMEREEGEDDFDDYSKEDIERCASILDGYLSSVLEPSMHGKSEGIMAAVKTAVLELNDLNEQCEHSLIETDQREDICELIIAAASLAGLGENGDITEEWREW
;
A
#
# COMPACT_ATOMS: atom_id res chain seq x y z
N MET A 1 17.95 9.60 -11.79
CA MET A 1 17.33 9.95 -10.49
C MET A 1 15.82 9.75 -10.53
N ALA A 2 15.02 10.57 -11.24
CA ALA A 2 13.56 10.38 -11.31
C ALA A 2 13.12 8.99 -11.84
N ALA A 3 13.74 8.48 -12.91
CA ALA A 3 13.44 7.16 -13.46
C ALA A 3 13.86 5.99 -12.54
N GLN A 4 14.84 6.21 -11.68
CA GLN A 4 15.35 5.18 -10.75
C GLN A 4 14.46 5.10 -9.51
N ILE A 5 14.05 6.27 -9.00
CA ILE A 5 13.08 6.43 -7.91
C ILE A 5 11.71 5.83 -8.29
N SER A 6 11.25 6.05 -9.52
CA SER A 6 10.04 5.40 -10.03
C SER A 6 10.17 3.88 -10.17
N GLY A 7 11.39 3.36 -10.25
CA GLY A 7 11.67 1.92 -10.23
C GLY A 7 11.57 1.35 -8.81
N GLU A 8 12.18 2.02 -7.83
CA GLU A 8 12.16 1.59 -6.42
C GLU A 8 10.73 1.47 -5.86
N LEU A 9 9.87 2.48 -6.09
CA LEU A 9 8.47 2.41 -5.68
C LEU A 9 7.71 1.26 -6.35
N ARG A 10 8.02 0.99 -7.63
CA ARG A 10 7.43 -0.14 -8.35
C ARG A 10 7.86 -1.47 -7.74
N ASP A 11 9.14 -1.61 -7.41
CA ASP A 11 9.69 -2.83 -6.85
C ASP A 11 9.10 -3.14 -5.47
N ILE A 12 8.93 -2.12 -4.61
CA ILE A 12 8.27 -2.27 -3.31
C ILE A 12 6.80 -2.72 -3.49
N LYS A 13 6.05 -2.04 -4.37
CA LYS A 13 4.66 -2.41 -4.67
C LYS A 13 4.57 -3.85 -5.20
N GLU A 14 5.42 -4.22 -6.14
CA GLU A 14 5.45 -5.59 -6.69
C GLU A 14 5.77 -6.63 -5.63
N ARG A 15 6.65 -6.31 -4.67
CA ARG A 15 6.99 -7.20 -3.56
C ARG A 15 5.79 -7.46 -2.65
N ALA A 16 5.07 -6.41 -2.24
CA ALA A 16 3.84 -6.53 -1.46
C ALA A 16 2.81 -7.44 -2.15
N LEU A 17 2.49 -7.15 -3.41
CA LEU A 17 1.47 -7.89 -4.17
C LEU A 17 1.87 -9.33 -4.48
N LYS A 18 3.15 -9.59 -4.80
CA LYS A 18 3.66 -10.95 -4.98
C LYS A 18 3.61 -11.73 -3.67
N SER A 19 3.84 -11.07 -2.53
CA SER A 19 3.76 -11.71 -1.23
C SER A 19 2.32 -12.14 -0.92
N MET A 20 1.32 -11.28 -1.19
CA MET A 20 -0.12 -11.64 -1.10
C MET A 20 -0.44 -12.86 -1.96
N LEU A 21 -0.08 -12.82 -3.25
CA LEU A 21 -0.33 -13.94 -4.16
C LEU A 21 0.35 -15.24 -3.70
N SER A 22 1.61 -15.15 -3.23
CA SER A 22 2.35 -16.32 -2.76
C SER A 22 1.76 -16.92 -1.49
N TYR A 23 1.18 -16.09 -0.61
CA TYR A 23 0.45 -16.53 0.57
C TYR A 23 -0.83 -17.27 0.16
N MET A 24 -1.68 -16.63 -0.66
CA MET A 24 -2.87 -17.26 -1.25
C MET A 24 -2.56 -18.62 -1.91
N GLU A 25 -1.55 -18.69 -2.78
CA GLU A 25 -1.20 -19.93 -3.48
C GLU A 25 -0.67 -21.03 -2.56
N ARG A 26 -0.12 -20.66 -1.38
CA ARG A 26 0.29 -21.63 -0.36
C ARG A 26 -0.92 -22.19 0.38
N GLU A 27 -1.86 -21.33 0.75
CA GLU A 27 -3.04 -21.69 1.56
C GLU A 27 -4.15 -22.33 0.72
N GLU A 28 -4.27 -22.04 -0.59
CA GLU A 28 -5.20 -22.73 -1.53
C GLU A 28 -4.96 -24.26 -1.61
N GLY A 29 -3.82 -24.74 -1.13
CA GLY A 29 -3.52 -26.18 -0.99
C GLY A 29 -4.17 -26.84 0.23
N GLU A 30 -4.75 -26.07 1.13
CA GLU A 30 -5.56 -26.51 2.27
C GLU A 30 -7.04 -26.39 1.90
N ASP A 31 -7.84 -27.43 2.17
CA ASP A 31 -9.29 -27.39 1.94
C ASP A 31 -9.89 -26.19 2.70
N ASP A 32 -10.53 -25.24 1.98
CA ASP A 32 -11.27 -24.06 2.47
C ASP A 32 -10.56 -22.68 2.55
N PHE A 33 -9.51 -22.38 1.76
CA PHE A 33 -9.08 -20.97 1.62
C PHE A 33 -10.07 -20.13 0.79
N ASP A 34 -10.91 -19.32 1.44
CA ASP A 34 -11.83 -18.37 0.80
C ASP A 34 -11.75 -16.92 1.33
N ASP A 35 -10.77 -16.63 2.18
CA ASP A 35 -10.60 -15.33 2.86
C ASP A 35 -10.43 -14.14 1.90
N TYR A 36 -9.70 -14.31 0.79
CA TYR A 36 -9.60 -13.29 -0.27
C TYR A 36 -9.27 -13.89 -1.63
N SER A 37 -9.53 -13.11 -2.69
CA SER A 37 -9.38 -13.51 -4.08
C SER A 37 -8.28 -12.71 -4.80
N LYS A 38 -7.91 -13.14 -6.01
CA LYS A 38 -7.03 -12.35 -6.89
C LYS A 38 -7.63 -10.98 -7.24
N GLU A 39 -8.95 -10.86 -7.26
CA GLU A 39 -9.63 -9.57 -7.46
C GLU A 39 -9.35 -8.61 -6.28
N ASP A 40 -9.25 -9.13 -5.05
CA ASP A 40 -8.93 -8.32 -3.87
C ASP A 40 -7.46 -7.85 -3.90
N ILE A 41 -6.54 -8.69 -4.38
CA ILE A 41 -5.15 -8.28 -4.65
C ILE A 41 -5.12 -7.16 -5.72
N GLU A 42 -5.93 -7.27 -6.77
CA GLU A 42 -6.04 -6.23 -7.81
C GLU A 42 -6.64 -4.91 -7.27
N ARG A 43 -7.60 -5.00 -6.33
CA ARG A 43 -8.15 -3.84 -5.62
C ARG A 43 -7.09 -3.17 -4.75
N CYS A 44 -6.30 -3.96 -4.01
CA CYS A 44 -5.15 -3.44 -3.25
C CYS A 44 -4.17 -2.73 -4.17
N ALA A 45 -3.81 -3.36 -5.30
CA ALA A 45 -2.93 -2.76 -6.30
C ALA A 45 -3.46 -1.42 -6.83
N SER A 46 -4.78 -1.32 -7.03
CA SER A 46 -5.46 -0.12 -7.51
C SER A 46 -5.48 1.00 -6.47
N ILE A 47 -5.68 0.69 -5.19
CA ILE A 47 -5.57 1.67 -4.09
C ILE A 47 -4.15 2.24 -4.04
N LEU A 48 -3.13 1.39 -4.10
CA LEU A 48 -1.73 1.82 -4.09
C LEU A 48 -1.39 2.65 -5.34
N ASP A 49 -1.89 2.29 -6.53
CA ASP A 49 -1.73 3.12 -7.73
C ASP A 49 -2.42 4.48 -7.64
N GLY A 50 -3.63 4.52 -7.06
CA GLY A 50 -4.37 5.76 -6.80
C GLY A 50 -3.59 6.68 -5.87
N TYR A 51 -3.07 6.14 -4.77
CA TYR A 51 -2.20 6.87 -3.85
C TYR A 51 -0.95 7.41 -4.55
N LEU A 52 -0.19 6.56 -5.25
CA LEU A 52 1.02 6.95 -5.96
C LEU A 52 0.74 8.03 -7.01
N SER A 53 -0.35 7.88 -7.77
CA SER A 53 -0.74 8.86 -8.79
C SER A 53 -1.07 10.20 -8.17
N SER A 54 -1.77 10.22 -7.04
CA SER A 54 -2.12 11.43 -6.29
C SER A 54 -0.89 12.12 -5.70
N VAL A 55 -0.08 11.40 -4.92
CA VAL A 55 1.01 12.00 -4.13
C VAL A 55 2.20 12.43 -5.00
N LEU A 56 2.42 11.75 -6.13
CA LEU A 56 3.51 12.07 -7.06
C LEU A 56 3.12 13.09 -8.14
N GLU A 57 1.90 13.64 -8.10
CA GLU A 57 1.57 14.77 -8.96
C GLU A 57 2.53 15.94 -8.70
N PRO A 58 3.07 16.61 -9.74
CA PRO A 58 3.89 17.80 -9.54
C PRO A 58 3.18 18.90 -8.75
N SER A 59 1.84 18.92 -8.81
CA SER A 59 1.00 19.85 -8.08
C SER A 59 1.01 19.62 -6.56
N MET A 60 1.39 18.42 -6.10
CA MET A 60 1.39 18.00 -4.70
C MET A 60 2.71 18.22 -3.98
N HIS A 61 3.79 18.49 -4.71
CA HIS A 61 5.13 18.60 -4.14
C HIS A 61 5.21 19.65 -3.02
N GLY A 62 5.68 19.25 -1.85
CA GLY A 62 5.85 20.08 -0.65
C GLY A 62 4.54 20.46 0.06
N LYS A 63 3.38 19.96 -0.39
CA LYS A 63 2.08 20.23 0.24
C LYS A 63 1.79 19.23 1.35
N SER A 64 2.42 19.39 2.51
CA SER A 64 2.33 18.44 3.63
C SER A 64 0.89 18.03 4.00
N GLU A 65 -0.04 19.00 4.11
CA GLU A 65 -1.45 18.69 4.41
C GLU A 65 -2.11 17.83 3.33
N GLY A 66 -1.83 18.12 2.05
CA GLY A 66 -2.36 17.34 0.94
C GLY A 66 -1.77 15.94 0.88
N ILE A 67 -0.47 15.81 1.14
CA ILE A 67 0.22 14.51 1.19
C ILE A 67 -0.34 13.66 2.34
N MET A 68 -0.47 14.21 3.55
CA MET A 68 -1.06 13.50 4.69
C MET A 68 -2.52 13.12 4.45
N ALA A 69 -3.29 13.96 3.74
CA ALA A 69 -4.64 13.60 3.33
C ALA A 69 -4.67 12.41 2.36
N ALA A 70 -3.75 12.35 1.39
CA ALA A 70 -3.61 11.21 0.48
C ALA A 70 -3.20 9.93 1.21
N VAL A 71 -2.27 10.03 2.17
CA VAL A 71 -1.88 8.91 3.05
C VAL A 71 -3.09 8.38 3.82
N LYS A 72 -3.84 9.27 4.48
CA LYS A 72 -5.03 8.90 5.23
C LYS A 72 -6.06 8.19 4.34
N THR A 73 -6.35 8.74 3.16
CA THR A 73 -7.28 8.11 2.21
C THR A 73 -6.84 6.69 1.85
N ALA A 74 -5.56 6.50 1.49
CA ALA A 74 -5.05 5.19 1.12
C ALA A 74 -5.13 4.19 2.29
N VAL A 75 -4.76 4.60 3.51
CA VAL A 75 -4.82 3.72 4.69
C VAL A 75 -6.26 3.31 5.01
N LEU A 76 -7.22 4.23 4.93
CA LEU A 76 -8.63 3.91 5.17
C LEU A 76 -9.19 2.97 4.10
N GLU A 77 -8.87 3.19 2.82
CA GLU A 77 -9.27 2.28 1.74
C GLU A 77 -8.66 0.87 1.90
N LEU A 78 -7.43 0.78 2.42
CA LEU A 78 -6.78 -0.50 2.74
C LEU A 78 -7.41 -1.18 3.95
N ASN A 79 -7.79 -0.44 5.00
CA ASN A 79 -8.54 -0.98 6.13
C ASN A 79 -9.86 -1.60 5.65
N ASP A 80 -10.65 -0.83 4.88
CA ASP A 80 -11.94 -1.27 4.36
C ASP A 80 -11.81 -2.52 3.48
N LEU A 81 -10.76 -2.59 2.65
CA LEU A 81 -10.48 -3.77 1.82
C LEU A 81 -10.06 -4.97 2.69
N ASN A 82 -9.19 -4.77 3.66
CA ASN A 82 -8.73 -5.85 4.53
C ASN A 82 -9.88 -6.41 5.40
N GLU A 83 -10.78 -5.55 5.90
CA GLU A 83 -11.98 -5.97 6.63
C GLU A 83 -12.91 -6.82 5.76
N GLN A 84 -13.09 -6.47 4.48
CA GLN A 84 -13.85 -7.28 3.52
C GLN A 84 -13.24 -8.66 3.26
N CYS A 85 -11.95 -8.83 3.57
CA CYS A 85 -11.18 -10.05 3.42
C CYS A 85 -10.95 -10.76 4.77
N GLU A 86 -11.85 -10.54 5.74
CA GLU A 86 -11.75 -11.08 7.11
C GLU A 86 -10.40 -10.82 7.82
N HIS A 87 -9.73 -9.73 7.44
CA HIS A 87 -8.38 -9.33 7.89
C HIS A 87 -7.21 -10.21 7.42
N SER A 88 -7.42 -11.14 6.48
CA SER A 88 -6.37 -12.05 5.99
C SER A 88 -5.57 -11.54 4.79
N LEU A 89 -5.98 -10.43 4.15
CA LEU A 89 -5.31 -9.92 2.95
C LEU A 89 -3.96 -9.27 3.26
N ILE A 90 -3.87 -8.48 4.32
CA ILE A 90 -2.67 -7.72 4.70
C ILE A 90 -2.05 -8.31 5.96
N GLU A 91 -1.11 -9.22 5.75
CA GLU A 91 -0.29 -9.84 6.79
C GLU A 91 0.95 -9.01 7.15
N THR A 92 1.72 -9.48 8.14
CA THR A 92 2.88 -8.74 8.68
C THR A 92 3.90 -8.32 7.61
N ASP A 93 4.25 -9.21 6.67
CA ASP A 93 5.24 -8.91 5.62
C ASP A 93 4.69 -7.88 4.62
N GLN A 94 3.44 -8.02 4.21
CA GLN A 94 2.73 -7.12 3.31
C GLN A 94 2.59 -5.73 3.94
N ARG A 95 2.29 -5.68 5.24
CA ARG A 95 2.20 -4.43 5.98
C ARG A 95 3.50 -3.64 5.90
N GLU A 96 4.63 -4.29 6.15
CA GLU A 96 5.94 -3.64 6.11
C GLU A 96 6.21 -3.03 4.72
N ASP A 97 5.95 -3.78 3.65
CA ASP A 97 6.13 -3.29 2.28
C ASP A 97 5.17 -2.16 1.91
N ILE A 98 3.90 -2.24 2.31
CA ILE A 98 2.91 -1.19 2.03
C ILE A 98 3.27 0.10 2.78
N CYS A 99 3.65 0.01 4.06
CA CYS A 99 4.11 1.16 4.83
C CYS A 99 5.37 1.78 4.22
N GLU A 100 6.34 0.94 3.82
CA GLU A 100 7.55 1.40 3.12
C GLU A 100 7.18 2.18 1.85
N LEU A 101 6.27 1.64 1.02
CA LEU A 101 5.83 2.29 -0.21
C LEU A 101 5.19 3.65 0.06
N ILE A 102 4.27 3.71 1.03
CA ILE A 102 3.53 4.93 1.37
C ILE A 102 4.50 6.01 1.86
N ILE A 103 5.39 5.66 2.80
CA ILE A 103 6.38 6.57 3.38
C ILE A 103 7.37 7.05 2.31
N ALA A 104 7.88 6.15 1.48
CA ALA A 104 8.83 6.49 0.43
C ALA A 104 8.22 7.48 -0.57
N ALA A 105 6.98 7.23 -1.04
CA ALA A 105 6.31 8.12 -1.97
C ALA A 105 5.99 9.50 -1.35
N ALA A 106 5.56 9.55 -0.08
CA ALA A 106 5.33 10.81 0.63
C ALA A 106 6.62 11.62 0.77
N SER A 107 7.73 10.97 1.13
CA SER A 107 9.06 11.59 1.20
C SER A 107 9.50 12.18 -0.14
N LEU A 108 9.27 11.44 -1.24
CA LEU A 108 9.55 11.91 -2.59
C LEU A 108 8.66 13.09 -3.01
N ALA A 109 7.42 13.12 -2.53
CA ALA A 109 6.54 14.26 -2.69
C ALA A 109 6.97 15.47 -1.84
N GLY A 110 8.06 15.38 -1.08
CA GLY A 110 8.60 16.49 -0.30
C GLY A 110 8.01 16.60 1.11
N LEU A 111 7.36 15.55 1.61
CA LEU A 111 7.04 15.45 3.04
C LEU A 111 8.35 15.20 3.81
N GLY A 112 8.59 15.99 4.86
CA GLY A 112 9.76 15.79 5.73
C GLY A 112 9.69 14.47 6.52
N GLU A 113 10.78 14.16 7.23
CA GLU A 113 10.82 13.00 8.12
C GLU A 113 9.75 13.12 9.23
N ASN A 114 8.80 12.19 9.26
CA ASN A 114 7.66 12.18 10.19
C ASN A 114 7.39 10.79 10.83
N GLY A 115 8.35 9.87 10.80
CA GLY A 115 8.15 8.50 11.31
C GLY A 115 7.17 7.69 10.46
N ASP A 116 6.48 6.72 11.07
CA ASP A 116 5.40 5.96 10.41
C ASP A 116 4.13 6.81 10.30
N ILE A 117 3.99 7.50 9.17
CA ILE A 117 2.84 8.35 8.87
C ILE A 117 1.54 7.59 8.61
N THR A 118 1.58 6.25 8.59
CA THR A 118 0.39 5.40 8.42
C THR A 118 -0.25 5.03 9.77
N GLU A 119 0.53 5.05 10.85
CA GLU A 119 0.19 4.47 12.15
C GLU A 119 -1.10 5.05 12.75
N GLU A 120 -1.39 6.34 12.53
CA GLU A 120 -2.57 7.00 13.10
C GLU A 120 -3.90 6.36 12.66
N TRP A 121 -3.96 5.83 11.45
CA TRP A 121 -5.20 5.33 10.84
C TRP A 121 -5.19 3.83 10.56
N ARG A 122 -4.04 3.17 10.71
CA ARG A 122 -3.85 1.79 10.27
C ARG A 122 -4.45 0.78 11.24
N GLU A 123 -5.23 -0.16 10.70
CA GLU A 123 -5.88 -1.24 11.47
C GLU A 123 -5.35 -2.65 11.12
N TRP A 124 -4.32 -2.73 10.26
CA TRP A 124 -3.61 -3.94 9.82
C TRP A 124 -2.12 -3.93 10.16
#